data_AF-A0A7V8JQM0-F1
#
_entry.id   AF-A0A7V8JQM0-F1
#
_cell.length_a   1.000
_cell.length_b   1.000
_cell.length_c   1.000
_cell.angle_alpha   90.00
_cell.angle_beta   90.00
_cell.angle_gamma   90.00
#
_symmetry.space_group_name_H-M   'P 1'
#
loop_
_entity.id
_entity.type
_entity.pdbx_description
1 polymer ?
#
loop_
_entity_poly.entity_id
_entity_poly.type
_entity_poly.pdbx_seq_one_letter_code
_entity_poly.pdbx_strand_id
1 'polypeptide(L)' 'MRLSPAPSAKANGRPHLPVLELGALLSGQMRLGRRADDITVFDMTGIALQDLTVARSLYQRALRDGLGVSLAWPW' A
#
# COMPACT_ATOMS: atom_id res chain seq x y z
N MET A 1 -24.66 6.37 -13.31
CA MET A 1 -23.54 5.84 -12.51
C MET A 1 -23.30 6.80 -11.35
N ARG A 2 -23.78 6.44 -10.16
CA ARG A 2 -23.71 7.30 -8.95
C ARG A 2 -22.43 6.90 -8.20
N LEU A 3 -21.50 7.83 -8.01
CA LEU A 3 -20.32 7.59 -7.19
C LEU A 3 -20.77 7.54 -5.72
N SER A 4 -20.61 6.40 -5.06
CA SER A 4 -20.80 6.28 -3.62
C SER A 4 -19.74 7.12 -2.88
N PRO A 5 -20.08 7.80 -1.77
CA PRO A 5 -19.09 8.53 -0.99
C PRO A 5 -18.13 7.55 -0.30
N ALA A 6 -16.85 7.95 -0.21
CA ALA A 6 -15.81 7.23 0.53
C ALA A 6 -16.18 7.08 2.02
N PRO A 7 -15.75 6.00 2.70
CA PRO A 7 -16.10 5.78 4.10
C PRO A 7 -15.55 6.91 4.98
N SER A 8 -16.44 7.51 5.75
CA SER A 8 -16.14 8.56 6.72
C SER A 8 -15.29 8.00 7.87
N ALA A 9 -14.01 8.38 7.93
CA ALA A 9 -13.15 8.11 9.07
C ALA A 9 -13.60 8.91 10.31
N LYS A 10 -13.60 8.26 11.47
CA LYS A 10 -14.18 8.72 12.75
C LYS A 10 -13.62 10.07 13.22
N ALA A 11 -14.52 10.95 13.68
CA ALA A 11 -14.24 12.31 14.11
C ALA A 11 -13.61 12.38 15.52
N ASN A 12 -12.39 12.89 15.62
CA ASN A 12 -11.63 13.16 16.86
C ASN A 12 -11.24 14.64 17.01
N GLY A 13 -12.12 15.59 16.61
CA GLY A 13 -11.90 17.02 16.82
C GLY A 13 -10.73 17.65 16.04
N ARG A 14 -10.15 16.93 15.07
CA ARG A 14 -9.13 17.45 14.15
C ARG A 14 -9.79 18.07 12.92
N PRO A 15 -9.21 19.12 12.31
CA PRO A 15 -9.70 19.64 11.04
C PRO A 15 -9.79 18.51 10.01
N HIS A 16 -10.87 18.50 9.22
CA HIS A 16 -11.06 17.54 8.13
C HIS A 16 -10.01 17.81 7.05
N LEU A 17 -8.90 17.07 7.10
CA LEU A 17 -7.90 17.07 6.04
C LEU A 17 -8.31 16.05 4.97
N PRO A 18 -8.05 16.33 3.68
CA PRO A 18 -8.23 15.33 2.64
C PRO A 18 -7.29 14.15 2.88
N VAL A 19 -7.85 12.94 2.99
CA VAL A 19 -7.10 11.69 3.14
C VAL A 19 -7.35 10.83 1.91
N LEU A 20 -6.26 10.30 1.33
CA LEU A 20 -6.29 9.40 0.19
C LEU A 20 -5.60 8.09 0.57
N GLU A 21 -6.26 6.97 0.27
CA GLU A 21 -5.64 5.65 0.41
C GLU A 21 -4.58 5.46 -0.69
N LEU A 22 -3.39 4.98 -0.31
CA LEU A 22 -2.31 4.76 -1.28
C LEU A 22 -2.73 3.78 -2.38
N GLY A 23 -3.46 2.71 -2.02
CA GLY A 23 -3.95 1.73 -2.99
C GLY A 23 -4.84 2.36 -4.07
N ALA A 24 -5.70 3.31 -3.70
CA ALA A 24 -6.58 4.00 -4.64
C ALA A 24 -5.83 4.99 -5.54
N LEU A 25 -4.73 5.58 -5.04
CA LEU A 25 -3.83 6.41 -5.84
C LEU A 25 -3.06 5.55 -6.86
N LEU A 26 -2.48 4.44 -6.41
CA LEU A 26 -1.68 3.54 -7.26
C LEU A 26 -2.51 2.83 -8.34
N SER A 27 -3.78 2.52 -8.05
CA SER A 27 -4.70 1.90 -9.02
C SER A 27 -5.33 2.90 -10.00
N GLY A 28 -5.11 4.21 -9.79
CA GLY A 28 -5.72 5.28 -10.58
C GLY A 28 -7.20 5.55 -10.26
N GLN A 29 -7.75 4.92 -9.22
CA GLN A 29 -9.11 5.18 -8.74
C GLN A 29 -9.28 6.59 -8.19
N MET A 30 -8.19 7.18 -7.66
CA MET A 30 -8.14 8.56 -7.19
C MET A 30 -6.91 9.27 -7.75
N ARG A 31 -7.01 10.60 -7.91
CA ARG A 31 -5.89 11.45 -8.33
C ARG A 31 -5.50 12.38 -7.19
N LEU A 32 -4.19 12.52 -6.96
CA LEU A 32 -3.66 13.48 -6.01
C LEU A 32 -3.64 14.88 -6.65
N GLY A 33 -4.50 15.77 -6.17
CA GLY A 33 -4.42 17.20 -6.47
C GLY A 33 -3.67 17.91 -5.34
N ARG A 34 -2.46 18.40 -5.61
CA ARG A 34 -1.68 19.22 -4.67
C ARG A 34 -1.10 20.45 -5.37
N ARG A 35 -0.97 21.54 -4.62
CA ARG A 35 -0.19 22.71 -5.01
C ARG A 35 1.29 22.49 -4.70
N ALA A 36 2.13 23.36 -5.26
CA ALA A 36 3.59 23.26 -5.06
C ALA A 36 3.99 23.50 -3.59
N ASP A 37 3.24 24.35 -2.90
CA ASP A 37 3.43 24.76 -1.51
C ASP A 37 2.73 23.85 -0.49
N ASP A 38 1.93 22.87 -0.94
CA ASP A 38 1.24 21.94 -0.05
C ASP A 38 2.21 20.95 0.60
N ILE A 39 2.04 20.73 1.90
CA ILE A 39 2.71 19.66 2.65
C ILE A 39 1.83 18.40 2.60
N THR A 40 2.37 17.30 2.07
CA THR A 40 1.69 15.99 2.05
C THR A 40 2.33 15.07 3.08
N VAL A 41 1.50 14.44 3.92
CA VAL A 41 1.96 13.43 4.88
C VAL A 41 1.53 12.05 4.38
N PHE A 42 2.49 11.15 4.28
CA PHE A 42 2.21 9.74 4.04
C PHE A 42 2.32 9.00 5.36
N ASP A 43 1.17 8.61 5.91
CA ASP A 43 1.08 7.82 7.13
C ASP A 43 0.71 6.37 6.75
N MET A 44 1.67 5.47 6.93
CA MET A 44 1.50 4.05 6.65
C MET A 44 2.01 3.25 7.83
N THR A 45 1.10 2.50 8.45
CA THR A 45 1.45 1.31 9.21
C THR A 45 1.66 0.18 8.19
N GLY A 46 2.87 -0.38 8.12
CA GLY A 46 3.16 -1.45 7.16
C GLY A 46 2.17 -2.60 7.27
N ILE A 47 1.84 -3.23 6.14
CA ILE A 47 0.95 -4.40 6.10
C ILE A 47 1.73 -5.63 5.65
N ALA A 48 1.42 -6.80 6.21
CA ALA A 48 2.11 -8.06 5.88
C ALA A 48 2.09 -8.42 4.38
N LEU A 49 1.10 -7.91 3.64
CA LEU A 49 1.02 -8.06 2.18
C LEU A 49 2.22 -7.43 1.44
N GLN A 50 2.77 -6.33 1.96
CA GLN A 50 3.92 -5.64 1.37
C GLN A 50 5.17 -6.55 1.44
N ASP A 51 5.44 -7.10 2.62
CA ASP A 51 6.55 -8.02 2.84
C ASP A 51 6.41 -9.28 1.99
N LEU A 52 5.21 -9.86 1.94
CA LEU A 52 4.93 -11.04 1.12
C LEU A 52 5.18 -10.78 -0.38
N THR A 53 4.82 -9.59 -0.87
CA THR A 53 5.03 -9.22 -2.28
C THR A 53 6.51 -9.15 -2.63
N VAL A 54 7.32 -8.57 -1.72
CA VAL A 54 8.79 -8.53 -1.86
C VAL A 54 9.37 -9.94 -1.78
N ALA A 55 8.97 -10.72 -0.77
CA ALA A 55 9.45 -12.09 -0.57
C ALA A 55 9.16 -12.98 -1.79
N ARG A 56 7.95 -12.90 -2.37
CA ARG A 56 7.60 -13.62 -3.60
C ARG A 56 8.51 -13.22 -4.76
N SER A 57 8.75 -11.92 -4.95
CA SER A 57 9.60 -11.44 -6.05
C SER A 57 11.05 -11.92 -5.93
N LEU A 58 11.60 -11.85 -4.71
CA LEU A 58 12.94 -12.37 -4.42
C LEU A 58 13.02 -13.88 -4.58
N TYR A 59 12.03 -14.62 -4.07
CA TYR A 59 11.96 -16.07 -4.21
C TYR A 59 11.94 -16.50 -5.68
N GLN A 60 11.10 -15.88 -6.52
CA GLN A 60 11.05 -16.19 -7.94
C GLN A 60 12.36 -15.87 -8.66
N ARG A 61 13.08 -14.83 -8.23
CA ARG A 61 14.41 -14.54 -8.75
C ARG A 61 15.42 -15.60 -8.32
N ALA A 62 15.42 -15.99 -7.05
CA ALA A 62 16.32 -17.02 -6.53
C ALA A 62 16.16 -18.34 -7.30
N LEU A 63 14.92 -18.74 -7.61
CA LEU A 63 14.66 -19.93 -8.44
C LEU A 63 15.28 -19.83 -9.84
N ARG A 64 15.15 -18.67 -10.51
CA ARG A 64 15.75 -18.48 -11.85
C ARG A 64 17.28 -18.45 -11.83
N ASP A 65 17.84 -17.89 -10.77
CA ASP A 65 19.29 -17.69 -10.64
C ASP A 65 19.98 -18.92 -9.98
N GLY A 66 19.23 -19.98 -9.64
CA GLY A 66 19.76 -21.18 -8.99
C GLY A 66 20.27 -20.95 -7.56
N LEU A 67 19.68 -19.99 -6.85
CA LEU A 67 20.10 -19.58 -5.50
C LEU A 67 19.23 -20.21 -4.41
N GLY A 68 19.84 -20.49 -3.26
CA GLY A 68 19.17 -21.00 -2.06
C GLY A 68 19.39 -22.49 -1.82
N VAL A 69 18.72 -23.01 -0.78
CA VAL A 69 18.77 -24.43 -0.40
C VAL A 69 17.36 -24.96 -0.21
N SER A 70 17.10 -26.17 -0.69
CA SER A 70 15.85 -26.87 -0.42
C SER A 70 15.95 -27.54 0.94
N LEU A 71 15.03 -27.21 1.84
CA LEU A 71 14.94 -27.83 3.16
C LEU A 71 13.68 -28.68 3.20
N ALA A 72 13.82 -29.96 3.58
CA ALA A 72 12.66 -30.76 3.96
C ALA A 72 12.12 -30.19 5.27
N TRP A 73 10.91 -29.66 5.23
CA TRP A 73 10.27 -29.12 6.42
C TRP A 73 9.60 -30.27 7.18
N PRO A 74 9.98 -30.54 8.45
CA PRO A 74 9.69 -31.82 9.09
C PRO A 74 8.30 -31.92 9.75
N TRP A 75 7.36 -31.05 9.39
CA TRP A 75 5.97 -31.12 9.85
C TRP A 75 4.99 -30.68 8.78
#